data_AF-A0A7S4MYI8-F1
#
_entry.id   AF-A0A7S4MYI8-F1
#
_cell.length_a   1.000
_cell.length_b   1.000
_cell.length_c   1.000
_cell.angle_alpha   90.00
_cell.angle_beta   90.00
_cell.angle_gamma   90.00
#
_symmetry.space_group_name_H-M   'P 1'
#
loop_
_entity.id
_entity.type
_entity.pdbx_description
1 polymer ?
#
loop_
_entity_poly.entity_id
_entity_poly.type
_entity_poly.pdbx_seq_one_letter_code
_entity_poly.pdbx_strand_id
1 'polypeptide(L)'
;VREKVELVNDAEPIVRQALGYPLLRTLEAESARAVDGLHEVSAAVIAAHKAGSLPAFEGADAAAEWKTWSKALGKELGRKGKGLFMPLRIAFTGTMAGPDVPAQLEVLSLAPGQVASEFVPLADRLATLEGALASMPEPAAAA
;
A
#
# COMPACT_ATOMS: atom_id res chain seq x y z
N VAL A 1 -18.47 -27.13 -4.85
CA VAL A 1 -17.18 -27.45 -5.52
C VAL A 1 -16.79 -26.35 -6.50
N ARG A 2 -17.70 -25.88 -7.38
CA ARG A 2 -17.42 -24.79 -8.33
C ARG A 2 -16.83 -23.52 -7.70
N GLU A 3 -17.46 -22.96 -6.66
CA GLU A 3 -16.94 -21.75 -5.97
C GLU A 3 -15.56 -21.94 -5.33
N LYS A 4 -15.25 -23.15 -4.84
CA LYS A 4 -13.94 -23.43 -4.21
C LYS A 4 -12.82 -23.61 -5.25
N VAL A 5 -13.15 -24.11 -6.44
CA VAL A 5 -12.18 -24.32 -7.54
C VAL A 5 -11.88 -22.99 -8.24
N GLU A 6 -12.89 -22.15 -8.50
CA GLU A 6 -12.69 -20.80 -9.02
C GLU A 6 -11.85 -19.95 -8.04
N LEU A 7 -12.09 -20.05 -6.72
CA LEU A 7 -11.31 -19.35 -5.70
C LEU A 7 -9.80 -19.70 -5.74
N VAL A 8 -9.45 -20.96 -6.00
CA VAL A 8 -8.04 -21.38 -6.06
C VAL A 8 -7.38 -20.91 -7.35
N ASN A 9 -8.10 -20.98 -8.48
CA ASN A 9 -7.60 -20.47 -9.76
C ASN A 9 -7.36 -18.95 -9.72
N ASP A 10 -8.20 -18.21 -9.00
CA ASP A 10 -8.06 -16.77 -8.82
C ASP A 10 -7.03 -16.41 -7.74
N ALA A 11 -6.79 -17.30 -6.77
CA ALA A 11 -5.87 -17.01 -5.66
C ALA A 11 -4.43 -16.78 -6.14
N GLU A 12 -3.91 -17.62 -7.04
CA GLU A 12 -2.53 -17.48 -7.54
C GLU A 12 -2.27 -16.12 -8.19
N PRO A 13 -3.06 -15.66 -9.19
CA PRO A 13 -2.82 -14.37 -9.83
C PRO A 13 -3.04 -13.19 -8.88
N ILE A 14 -4.02 -13.28 -7.96
CA ILE A 14 -4.28 -12.25 -6.96
C ILE A 14 -3.11 -12.12 -5.98
N VAL A 15 -2.58 -13.24 -5.48
CA VAL A 15 -1.42 -13.25 -4.57
C VAL A 15 -0.18 -12.74 -5.29
N ARG A 16 0.08 -13.19 -6.51
CA ARG A 16 1.20 -12.69 -7.33
C ARG A 16 1.11 -11.17 -7.54
N GLN A 17 -0.09 -10.65 -7.82
CA GLN A 17 -0.30 -9.22 -7.95
C GLN A 17 -0.06 -8.47 -6.63
N ALA A 18 -0.56 -9.00 -5.51
CA ALA A 18 -0.35 -8.40 -4.18
C ALA A 18 1.13 -8.32 -3.78
N LEU A 19 1.94 -9.27 -4.24
CA LEU A 19 3.37 -9.35 -3.94
C LEU A 19 4.27 -8.50 -4.86
N GLY A 20 3.82 -8.13 -6.06
CA GLY A 20 4.66 -7.51 -7.10
C GLY A 20 4.90 -5.99 -7.01
N TYR A 21 4.09 -5.23 -6.29
CA TYR A 21 4.25 -3.77 -6.10
C TYR A 21 4.58 -2.94 -7.36
N PRO A 22 3.67 -2.84 -8.36
CA PRO A 22 3.94 -2.19 -9.65
C PRO A 22 3.87 -0.65 -9.59
N LEU A 23 4.37 -0.01 -8.52
CA LEU A 23 4.19 1.42 -8.25
C LEU A 23 4.62 2.31 -9.42
N LEU A 24 5.83 2.13 -9.93
CA LEU A 24 6.39 3.00 -10.98
C LEU A 24 5.50 2.98 -12.23
N ARG A 25 5.04 1.79 -12.64
CA ARG A 25 4.09 1.62 -13.74
C ARG A 25 2.75 2.29 -13.44
N THR A 26 2.22 2.14 -12.23
CA THR A 26 0.98 2.81 -11.83
C THR A 26 1.12 4.33 -11.93
N LEU A 27 2.27 4.89 -11.53
CA LEU A 27 2.53 6.33 -11.57
C LEU A 27 2.77 6.89 -12.98
N GLU A 28 2.95 6.06 -14.01
CA GLU A 28 2.95 6.53 -15.41
C GLU A 28 1.61 7.21 -15.77
N ALA A 29 0.51 6.69 -15.21
CA ALA A 29 -0.82 7.26 -15.40
C ALA A 29 -1.00 8.59 -14.64
N GLU A 30 -1.45 9.64 -15.34
CA GLU A 30 -1.77 10.93 -14.72
C GLU A 30 -2.85 10.78 -13.65
N SER A 31 -3.84 9.89 -13.86
CA SER A 31 -4.90 9.61 -12.89
C SER A 31 -4.37 9.07 -11.56
N ALA A 32 -3.23 8.38 -11.54
CA ALA A 32 -2.57 7.94 -10.33
C ALA A 32 -1.81 9.09 -9.65
N ARG A 33 -1.02 9.84 -10.42
CA ARG A 33 -0.25 10.99 -9.92
C ARG A 33 -1.13 12.12 -9.38
N ALA A 34 -2.32 12.30 -9.95
CA ALA A 34 -3.29 13.32 -9.57
C ALA A 34 -4.21 12.88 -8.41
N VAL A 35 -3.97 11.74 -7.77
CA VAL A 35 -4.72 11.34 -6.57
C VAL A 35 -4.46 12.36 -5.45
N ASP A 36 -5.52 13.02 -5.00
CA ASP A 36 -5.46 13.95 -3.88
C ASP A 36 -4.83 13.30 -2.64
N GLY A 37 -3.84 13.99 -2.07
CA GLY A 37 -3.11 13.55 -0.90
C GLY A 37 -2.07 12.48 -1.14
N LEU A 38 -1.81 12.07 -2.38
CA LEU A 38 -0.81 11.04 -2.68
C LEU A 38 0.56 11.41 -2.10
N HIS A 39 1.02 12.64 -2.34
CA HIS A 39 2.32 13.10 -1.86
C HIS A 39 2.40 13.11 -0.32
N GLU A 40 1.49 13.83 0.34
CA GLU A 40 1.47 13.97 1.81
C GLU A 40 1.32 12.63 2.53
N VAL A 41 0.38 11.78 2.09
CA VAL A 41 0.16 10.48 2.73
C VAL A 41 1.35 9.56 2.50
N SER A 42 1.93 9.54 1.29
CA SER A 42 3.10 8.71 1.00
C SER A 42 4.32 9.16 1.81
N ALA A 43 4.55 10.47 1.94
CA ALA A 43 5.60 11.02 2.79
C ALA A 43 5.42 10.60 4.26
N ALA A 44 4.19 10.63 4.77
CA ALA A 44 3.90 10.20 6.14
C ALA A 44 4.07 8.68 6.34
N VAL A 45 3.73 7.85 5.35
CA VAL A 45 4.01 6.40 5.37
C VAL A 45 5.52 6.14 5.44
N ILE A 46 6.32 6.83 4.62
CA ILE A 46 7.78 6.71 4.63
C ILE A 46 8.36 7.15 5.97
N ALA A 47 7.89 8.26 6.53
CA ALA A 47 8.30 8.75 7.84
C ALA A 47 7.97 7.73 8.95
N ALA A 48 6.77 7.15 8.94
CA ALA A 48 6.37 6.12 9.89
C ALA A 48 7.23 4.85 9.78
N HIS A 49 7.60 4.44 8.56
CA HIS A 49 8.50 3.32 8.36
C HIS A 49 9.90 3.57 8.93
N LYS A 50 10.48 4.74 8.63
CA LYS A 50 11.80 5.12 9.15
C LYS A 50 11.82 5.26 10.67
N ALA A 51 10.71 5.69 11.26
CA ALA A 51 10.53 5.78 12.71
C ALA A 51 10.21 4.43 13.37
N GLY A 52 9.97 3.35 12.60
CA GLY A 52 9.53 2.07 13.14
C GLY A 52 8.13 2.12 13.78
N SER A 53 7.28 3.06 13.36
CA SER A 53 5.94 3.31 13.92
C SER A 53 4.80 2.85 13.01
N LEU A 54 5.11 2.03 12.01
CA LEU A 54 4.08 1.30 11.27
C LEU A 54 3.39 0.28 12.16
N PRO A 55 2.09 0.00 11.94
CA PRO A 55 1.38 -1.04 12.69
C PRO A 55 1.94 -2.42 12.32
N ALA A 56 1.72 -3.42 13.18
CA ALA A 56 1.97 -4.79 12.81
C ALA A 56 1.06 -5.19 11.63
N PHE A 57 1.63 -5.95 10.69
CA PHE A 57 0.91 -6.53 9.54
C PHE A 57 0.75 -8.04 9.69
N GLU A 58 1.03 -8.60 10.86
CA GLU A 58 0.92 -10.02 11.15
C GLU A 58 0.32 -10.23 12.55
N GLY A 59 -0.26 -11.40 12.78
CA GLY A 59 -0.88 -11.76 14.05
C GLY A 59 -2.35 -11.34 14.17
N ALA A 60 -2.98 -11.80 15.26
CA ALA A 60 -4.43 -11.70 15.46
C ALA A 60 -4.95 -10.24 15.54
N ASP A 61 -4.09 -9.31 15.96
CA ASP A 61 -4.46 -7.90 16.18
C ASP A 61 -4.10 -6.98 15.00
N ALA A 62 -3.43 -7.49 13.95
CA ALA A 62 -2.93 -6.68 12.82
C ALA A 62 -4.02 -5.79 12.19
N ALA A 63 -5.23 -6.32 11.99
CA ALA A 63 -6.34 -5.56 11.44
C ALA A 63 -6.80 -4.41 12.37
N ALA A 64 -6.77 -4.62 13.69
CA ALA A 64 -7.14 -3.61 14.67
C ALA A 64 -6.06 -2.53 14.79
N GLU A 65 -4.79 -2.92 14.73
CA GLU A 65 -3.64 -1.99 14.70
C GLU A 65 -3.67 -1.13 13.43
N TRP A 66 -3.82 -1.73 12.26
CA TRP A 66 -3.99 -1.01 11.00
C TRP A 66 -5.12 0.03 11.07
N LYS A 67 -6.28 -0.37 11.59
CA LYS A 67 -7.45 0.52 11.73
C LYS A 67 -7.17 1.68 12.68
N THR A 68 -6.46 1.44 13.78
CA THR A 68 -6.11 2.47 14.76
C THR A 68 -5.08 3.43 14.15
N TRP A 69 -4.01 2.90 13.57
CA TRP A 69 -2.94 3.66 12.94
C TRP A 69 -3.45 4.52 11.78
N SER A 70 -4.19 3.92 10.83
CA SER A 70 -4.70 4.65 9.66
C SER A 70 -5.67 5.78 10.05
N LYS A 71 -6.48 5.59 11.10
CA LYS A 71 -7.33 6.67 11.65
C LYS A 71 -6.52 7.78 12.30
N ALA A 72 -5.48 7.44 13.05
CA ALA A 72 -4.60 8.42 13.68
C ALA A 72 -3.89 9.26 12.61
N LEU A 73 -3.33 8.59 11.59
CA LEU A 73 -2.71 9.23 10.43
C LEU A 73 -3.70 10.15 9.69
N GLY A 74 -4.91 9.66 9.43
CA GLY A 74 -5.96 10.46 8.80
C GLY A 74 -6.30 11.73 9.61
N LYS A 75 -6.34 11.63 10.94
CA LYS A 75 -6.58 12.78 11.82
C LYS A 75 -5.42 13.77 11.76
N GLU A 76 -4.19 13.29 11.80
CA GLU A 76 -2.97 14.12 11.70
C GLU A 76 -2.90 14.89 10.39
N LEU A 77 -3.19 14.21 9.27
CA LEU A 77 -3.16 14.80 7.94
C LEU A 77 -4.44 15.55 7.56
N GLY A 78 -5.49 15.53 8.40
CA GLY A 78 -6.80 16.10 8.07
C GLY A 78 -7.53 15.39 6.92
N ARG A 79 -7.22 14.11 6.67
CA ARG A 79 -7.72 13.32 5.53
C ARG A 79 -8.64 12.19 5.97
N LYS A 80 -9.65 11.86 5.15
CA LYS A 80 -10.62 10.78 5.41
C LYS A 80 -11.15 10.14 4.13
N GLY A 81 -11.74 8.95 4.26
CA GLY A 81 -12.38 8.25 3.15
C GLY A 81 -11.43 8.06 1.98
N LYS A 82 -11.87 8.37 0.75
CA LYS A 82 -11.06 8.21 -0.47
C LYS A 82 -9.77 9.03 -0.43
N GLY A 83 -9.78 10.25 0.12
CA GLY A 83 -8.60 11.12 0.21
C GLY A 83 -7.51 10.65 1.20
N LEU A 84 -7.78 9.56 1.93
CA LEU A 84 -6.80 8.88 2.79
C LEU A 84 -6.49 7.48 2.27
N PHE A 85 -7.53 6.67 2.04
CA PHE A 85 -7.37 5.26 1.72
C PHE A 85 -6.93 5.01 0.27
N MET A 86 -7.19 5.93 -0.67
CA MET A 86 -6.67 5.81 -2.04
C MET A 86 -5.16 6.07 -2.09
N PRO A 87 -4.63 7.17 -1.50
CA PRO A 87 -3.19 7.32 -1.30
C PRO A 87 -2.53 6.16 -0.56
N LEU A 88 -3.12 5.70 0.56
CA LEU A 88 -2.56 4.56 1.32
C LEU A 88 -2.47 3.29 0.48
N ARG A 89 -3.50 3.03 -0.35
CA ARG A 89 -3.47 1.89 -1.29
C ARG A 89 -2.28 2.02 -2.24
N ILE A 90 -2.13 3.15 -2.91
CA ILE A 90 -1.00 3.35 -3.83
C ILE A 90 0.33 3.22 -3.09
N ALA A 91 0.47 3.81 -1.90
CA ALA A 91 1.68 3.77 -1.11
C ALA A 91 2.09 2.34 -0.72
N PHE A 92 1.15 1.50 -0.26
CA PHE A 92 1.45 0.16 0.25
C PHE A 92 1.41 -0.95 -0.83
N THR A 93 0.55 -0.83 -1.83
CA THR A 93 0.31 -1.88 -2.84
C THR A 93 0.79 -1.49 -4.24
N GLY A 94 1.08 -0.21 -4.49
CA GLY A 94 1.52 0.26 -5.79
C GLY A 94 0.43 0.22 -6.85
N THR A 95 -0.85 0.07 -6.47
CA THR A 95 -1.99 -0.05 -7.39
C THR A 95 -3.13 0.90 -7.02
N MET A 96 -4.00 1.23 -7.98
CA MET A 96 -5.20 2.04 -7.74
C MET A 96 -6.44 1.19 -7.36
N ALA A 97 -6.36 -0.13 -7.53
CA ALA A 97 -7.46 -1.08 -7.31
C ALA A 97 -6.90 -2.43 -6.85
N GLY A 98 -7.79 -3.35 -6.48
CA GLY A 98 -7.45 -4.68 -5.97
C GLY A 98 -8.10 -4.99 -4.62
N PRO A 99 -7.66 -6.06 -3.94
CA PRO A 99 -8.17 -6.48 -2.64
C PRO A 99 -8.00 -5.43 -1.54
N ASP A 100 -8.45 -5.77 -0.34
CA ASP A 100 -8.24 -4.94 0.85
C ASP A 100 -6.74 -4.75 1.14
N VAL A 101 -6.34 -3.57 1.60
CA VAL A 101 -4.91 -3.22 1.83
C VAL A 101 -4.31 -4.01 2.99
N PRO A 102 -4.89 -4.05 4.21
CA PRO A 102 -4.31 -4.81 5.32
C PRO A 102 -4.23 -6.31 5.01
N ALA A 103 -5.20 -6.88 4.30
CA ALA A 103 -5.12 -8.29 3.87
C ALA A 103 -3.91 -8.55 2.94
N GLN A 104 -3.61 -7.62 2.02
CA GLN A 104 -2.41 -7.74 1.18
C GLN A 104 -1.11 -7.58 1.97
N LEU A 105 -1.10 -6.71 3.00
CA LEU A 105 0.05 -6.54 3.88
C LEU A 105 0.30 -7.76 4.78
N GLU A 106 -0.77 -8.46 5.18
CA GLU A 106 -0.69 -9.75 5.87
C GLU A 106 -0.16 -10.86 4.97
N VAL A 107 -0.60 -10.93 3.71
CA VAL A 107 0.00 -11.87 2.75
C VAL A 107 1.47 -11.53 2.51
N LEU A 108 1.83 -10.25 2.47
CA LEU A 108 3.21 -9.81 2.31
C LEU A 108 4.09 -10.18 3.51
N SER A 109 3.59 -10.08 4.74
CA SER A 109 4.36 -10.43 5.95
C SER A 109 4.63 -11.94 6.04
N LEU A 110 3.74 -12.76 5.49
CA LEU A 110 3.88 -14.22 5.42
C LEU A 110 4.76 -14.71 4.27
N ALA A 111 5.04 -13.88 3.27
CA ALA A 111 5.76 -14.28 2.05
C ALA A 111 7.24 -14.69 2.24
N PRO A 112 8.03 -14.07 3.14
CA PRO A 112 9.45 -14.39 3.28
C PRO A 112 9.70 -15.88 3.54
N GLY A 113 10.50 -16.51 2.67
CA GLY A 113 10.84 -17.93 2.76
C GLY A 113 9.71 -18.90 2.35
N GLN A 114 8.52 -18.40 1.99
CA GLN A 114 7.38 -19.22 1.56
C GLN A 114 7.11 -19.12 0.05
N VAL A 115 7.64 -18.09 -0.61
CA VAL A 115 7.35 -17.79 -2.02
C VAL A 115 8.60 -18.00 -2.88
N ALA A 116 8.47 -18.81 -3.94
CA ALA A 116 9.54 -19.06 -4.91
C ALA A 116 9.54 -18.07 -6.09
N SER A 117 8.55 -17.18 -6.16
CA SER A 117 8.39 -16.17 -7.21
C SER A 117 8.87 -14.79 -6.76
N GLU A 118 8.84 -13.84 -7.70
CA GLU A 118 9.03 -12.42 -7.44
C GLU A 118 8.08 -11.93 -6.32
N PHE A 119 8.66 -11.31 -5.31
CA PHE A 119 7.95 -10.57 -4.29
C PHE A 119 8.82 -9.35 -3.92
N VAL A 120 8.17 -8.22 -3.63
CA VAL A 120 8.86 -7.00 -3.21
C VAL A 120 8.62 -6.79 -1.70
N PRO A 121 9.64 -6.98 -0.84
CA PRO A 121 9.54 -6.72 0.59
C PRO A 121 9.05 -5.31 0.90
N LEU A 122 8.37 -5.11 2.04
CA LEU A 122 7.83 -3.81 2.43
C LEU A 122 8.90 -2.71 2.44
N ALA A 123 10.12 -3.00 2.91
CA ALA A 123 11.21 -2.03 2.91
C ALA A 123 11.55 -1.53 1.49
N ASP A 124 11.64 -2.45 0.53
CA ASP A 124 11.95 -2.13 -0.87
C ASP A 124 10.80 -1.38 -1.55
N ARG A 125 9.55 -1.68 -1.17
CA ARG A 125 8.37 -0.93 -1.61
C ARG A 125 8.48 0.53 -1.19
N LEU A 126 8.80 0.78 0.07
CA LEU A 126 8.87 2.13 0.63
C LEU A 126 10.10 2.90 0.16
N ALA A 127 11.22 2.23 -0.10
CA ALA A 127 12.36 2.83 -0.80
C ALA A 127 11.99 3.27 -2.23
N THR A 128 11.24 2.42 -2.95
CA THR A 128 10.72 2.77 -4.29
C THR A 128 9.75 3.95 -4.24
N LEU A 129 8.85 3.98 -3.25
CA LEU A 129 7.92 5.08 -3.01
C LEU A 129 8.66 6.39 -2.74
N GLU A 130 9.69 6.35 -1.91
CA GLU A 130 10.53 7.51 -1.62
C GLU A 130 11.22 8.06 -2.86
N GLY A 131 11.82 7.18 -3.67
CA GLY A 131 12.42 7.57 -4.96
C GLY A 131 11.40 8.16 -5.93
N ALA A 132 10.19 7.59 -5.98
CA ALA A 132 9.12 8.10 -6.83
C ALA A 132 8.67 9.49 -6.40
N LEU A 133 8.45 9.74 -5.10
CA LEU A 133 8.07 11.06 -4.59
C LEU A 133 9.09 12.14 -4.94
N ALA A 134 10.40 11.83 -4.83
CA ALA A 134 11.46 12.78 -5.17
C ALA A 134 11.42 13.22 -6.66
N SER A 135 10.82 12.40 -7.52
CA SER A 135 10.65 12.69 -8.95
C SER A 135 9.29 13.33 -9.31
N MET A 136 8.35 13.34 -8.38
CA MET A 136 7.04 13.94 -8.59
C MET A 136 7.13 15.47 -8.42
N PRO A 137 6.43 16.25 -9.27
CA PRO A 137 6.31 17.68 -9.03
C PRO A 137 5.63 17.91 -7.68
N GLU A 138 6.18 18.80 -6.85
CA GLU A 138 5.54 19.17 -5.58
C GLU A 138 4.07 19.56 -5.83
N PRO A 139 3.13 19.12 -4.96
CA PRO A 139 1.76 19.54 -5.09
C PRO A 139 1.73 21.07 -5.06
N ALA A 140 1.19 21.68 -6.12
CA ALA A 140 0.97 23.11 -6.14
C ALA A 140 0.23 23.49 -4.85
N ALA A 141 0.87 24.33 -4.02
CA ALA A 141 0.32 24.77 -2.75
C ALA A 141 -1.14 25.17 -2.98
N ALA A 142 -2.06 24.47 -2.31
CA ALA A 142 -3.48 24.74 -2.42
C ALA A 142 -3.70 26.22 -2.06
N ALA A 143 -4.06 27.02 -3.07
CA ALA A 143 -4.44 28.41 -2.92
C ALA A 143 -5.83 28.54 -2.28
#